data_AF-A0A503A5U6-F1
#
_entry.id   AF-A0A503A5U6-F1
#
_cell.length_a   1.000
_cell.length_b   1.000
_cell.length_c   1.000
_cell.angle_alpha   90.00
_cell.angle_beta   90.00
_cell.angle_gamma   90.00
#
_symmetry.space_group_name_H-M   'P 1'
#
loop_
_entity.id
_entity.type
_entity.pdbx_description
1 polymer ?
#
loop_
_entity_poly.entity_id
_entity_poly.type
_entity_poly.pdbx_seq_one_letter_code
_entity_poly.pdbx_strand_id
1 'polypeptide(L)'
;MALEDDIEMVKGHVRLGEWHLVRQHELIAQLTRDDLPAAQAIDFLHQLEDMQELHRKHLARLQCKAADNELFTSQRAALDPEAAGHSADASN
;
A
#
# COMPACT_ATOMS: atom_id res chain seq x y z
N MET A 1 -6.35 -12.52 -6.34
CA MET A 1 -6.80 -11.92 -5.06
C MET A 1 -7.69 -10.74 -5.39
N ALA A 2 -8.58 -10.32 -4.48
CA ALA A 2 -9.43 -9.16 -4.74
C ALA A 2 -8.58 -7.87 -4.63
N LEU A 3 -8.98 -6.81 -5.33
CA LEU A 3 -8.26 -5.52 -5.31
C LEU A 3 -8.13 -4.96 -3.88
N GLU A 4 -9.14 -5.18 -3.04
CA GLU A 4 -9.13 -4.80 -1.62
C GLU A 4 -8.04 -5.56 -0.83
N ASP A 5 -7.93 -6.88 -1.05
CA ASP A 5 -6.89 -7.71 -0.41
C ASP A 5 -5.48 -7.23 -0.80
N ASP A 6 -5.29 -6.89 -2.07
CA ASP A 6 -4.02 -6.37 -2.58
C ASP A 6 -3.67 -5.01 -1.94
N ILE A 7 -4.66 -4.13 -1.76
CA ILE A 7 -4.48 -2.83 -1.09
C ILE A 7 -4.08 -3.03 0.38
N GLU A 8 -4.77 -3.89 1.11
CA GLU A 8 -4.47 -4.15 2.52
C GLU A 8 -3.09 -4.79 2.71
N MET A 9 -2.71 -5.71 1.83
CA MET A 9 -1.37 -6.31 1.83
C MET A 9 -0.28 -5.24 1.64
N VAL A 10 -0.43 -4.37 0.64
CA VAL A 10 0.57 -3.33 0.35
C VAL A 10 0.60 -2.27 1.46
N LYS A 11 -0.54 -1.90 2.05
CA LYS A 11 -0.58 -1.05 3.27
C LYS A 11 0.25 -1.67 4.40
N GLY A 12 0.14 -2.97 4.61
CA GLY A 12 0.95 -3.70 5.57
C GLY A 12 2.45 -3.58 5.28
N HIS A 13 2.86 -3.75 4.03
CA HIS A 13 4.27 -3.60 3.62
C HIS A 13 4.79 -2.19 3.79
N VAL A 14 3.99 -1.16 3.46
CA VAL A 14 4.37 0.25 3.66
C VAL A 14 4.61 0.53 5.14
N ARG A 15 3.71 0.10 6.04
CA ARG A 15 3.87 0.29 7.49
C ARG A 15 5.10 -0.43 8.04
N LEU A 16 5.32 -1.67 7.60
CA LEU A 16 6.48 -2.46 8.03
C LEU A 16 7.79 -1.82 7.56
N GLY A 17 7.84 -1.35 6.31
CA GLY A 17 9.01 -0.66 5.78
C GLY A 17 9.31 0.65 6.50
N GLU A 18 8.29 1.44 6.86
CA GLU A 18 8.45 2.64 7.69
C GLU A 18 9.08 2.35 9.05
N TRP A 19 8.62 1.28 9.71
CA TRP A 19 9.22 0.84 10.97
C TRP A 19 10.69 0.43 10.79
N HIS A 20 11.02 -0.31 9.73
CA HIS A 20 12.40 -0.69 9.43
C HIS A 20 13.30 0.51 9.16
N LEU A 21 12.83 1.51 8.41
CA LEU A 21 13.61 2.72 8.13
C LEU A 21 13.95 3.48 9.41
N VAL A 22 12.97 3.70 10.30
CA VAL A 22 13.22 4.31 11.61
C VAL A 22 14.28 3.53 12.37
N ARG A 23 14.16 2.20 12.42
CA ARG A 23 15.12 1.35 13.12
C ARG A 23 16.52 1.42 12.52
N GLN A 24 16.64 1.45 11.19
CA GLN A 24 17.94 1.55 10.52
C GLN A 24 18.62 2.91 10.78
N HIS A 25 17.87 4.01 10.78
CA HIS A 25 18.41 5.31 11.16
C HIS A 25 18.93 5.31 12.61
N GLU A 26 18.18 4.72 13.55
CA GLU A 26 18.62 4.58 14.95
C GLU A 26 19.94 3.80 15.07
N LEU A 27 20.04 2.67 14.36
CA LEU A 27 21.23 1.81 14.36
C LEU A 27 22.43 2.53 13.76
N ILE A 28 22.26 3.22 12.63
CA ILE A 28 23.33 4.02 12.01
C ILE A 28 23.79 5.12 12.97
N ALA A 29 22.85 5.83 13.60
CA ALA A 29 23.19 6.87 14.57
C ALA A 29 23.96 6.30 15.78
N GLN A 30 23.65 5.08 16.23
CA GLN A 30 24.40 4.40 17.28
C GLN A 30 25.82 4.04 16.82
N LEU A 31 25.97 3.45 15.64
CA LEU A 31 27.29 3.13 15.07
C LEU A 31 28.17 4.39 14.96
N THR A 32 27.61 5.50 14.48
CA THR A 32 28.32 6.78 14.39
C THR A 32 28.73 7.33 15.76
N ARG A 33 27.88 7.21 16.79
CA ARG A 33 28.23 7.63 18.16
C ARG A 33 29.36 6.80 18.76
N ASP A 34 29.42 5.52 18.42
CA ASP A 34 30.42 4.59 18.94
C ASP A 34 31.73 4.60 18.11
N ASP A 35 31.86 5.50 17.13
CA ASP A 35 32.97 5.57 16.17
C ASP A 35 33.18 4.25 15.40
N LEU A 36 32.09 3.53 15.16
CA LEU A 36 32.09 2.27 14.43
C LEU A 36 31.81 2.51 12.93
N PRO A 37 32.35 1.66 12.04
CA PRO A 37 32.08 1.76 10.61
C PRO A 37 30.58 1.62 10.28
N ALA A 38 30.00 2.65 9.65
CA ALA A 38 28.58 2.69 9.28
C ALA A 38 28.32 2.71 7.77
N ALA A 39 29.37 2.78 6.93
CA ALA A 39 29.23 2.98 5.48
C ALA A 39 28.30 1.95 4.81
N GLN A 40 28.50 0.65 5.08
CA GLN A 40 27.64 -0.40 4.51
C GLN A 40 26.20 -0.33 5.02
N ALA A 41 25.99 0.09 6.27
CA ALA A 41 24.66 0.25 6.81
C ALA A 41 23.91 1.42 6.16
N ILE A 42 24.63 2.50 5.83
CA ILE A 42 24.11 3.64 5.08
C ILE A 42 23.75 3.24 3.64
N ASP A 43 24.62 2.52 2.95
CA ASP A 43 24.34 2.02 1.59
C ASP A 43 23.10 1.12 1.58
N PHE A 44 22.96 0.25 2.58
CA PHE A 44 21.78 -0.60 2.72
C PHE A 44 20.52 0.20 3.06
N LEU A 45 20.62 1.23 3.89
CA LEU A 45 19.49 2.13 4.19
C LEU A 45 18.96 2.79 2.91
N HIS A 46 19.82 3.29 2.03
CA HIS A 46 19.36 3.88 0.76
C HIS A 46 18.58 2.87 -0.10
N GLN A 47 19.01 1.61 -0.16
CA GLN A 47 18.27 0.55 -0.88
C GLN A 47 16.88 0.30 -0.29
N LEU A 48 16.77 0.36 1.05
CA LEU A 48 15.48 0.22 1.73
C LEU A 48 14.57 1.43 1.47
N GLU A 49 15.12 2.63 1.43
CA GLU A 49 14.39 3.87 1.12
C GLU A 49 13.84 3.84 -0.31
N ASP A 50 14.66 3.42 -1.29
CA ASP A 50 14.25 3.23 -2.68
C ASP A 50 13.10 2.21 -2.79
N MET A 51 13.22 1.06 -2.11
CA MET A 51 12.19 0.04 -2.10
C MET A 51 10.90 0.52 -1.43
N GLN A 52 11.02 1.30 -0.36
CA GLN A 52 9.87 1.88 0.32
C GLN A 52 9.14 2.89 -0.56
N GLU A 53 9.86 3.67 -1.37
CA GLU A 53 9.24 4.57 -2.34
C GLU A 53 8.44 3.79 -3.40
N LEU A 54 8.98 2.66 -3.88
CA LEU A 54 8.26 1.77 -4.81
C LEU A 54 6.97 1.21 -4.19
N HIS A 55 7.00 0.79 -2.92
CA HIS A 55 5.79 0.34 -2.22
C HIS A 55 4.74 1.45 -2.10
N ARG A 56 5.14 2.68 -1.78
CA ARG A 56 4.22 3.84 -1.72
C ARG A 56 3.60 4.15 -3.07
N LYS A 57 4.41 4.17 -4.14
CA LYS A 57 3.92 4.36 -5.53
C LYS A 57 2.96 3.25 -5.92
N HIS A 58 3.26 2.00 -5.55
CA HIS A 58 2.39 0.87 -5.82
C HIS A 58 1.04 1.02 -5.12
N LEU A 59 1.04 1.38 -3.84
CA LEU A 59 -0.17 1.60 -3.06
C LEU A 59 -1.05 2.69 -3.68
N ALA A 60 -0.46 3.84 -4.02
CA ALA A 60 -1.16 4.94 -4.66
C ALA A 60 -1.85 4.49 -5.96
N ARG A 61 -1.17 3.70 -6.78
CA ARG A 61 -1.75 3.15 -8.02
C ARG A 61 -2.96 2.24 -7.76
N LEU A 62 -2.88 1.38 -6.74
CA LEU A 62 -4.01 0.50 -6.38
C LEU A 62 -5.20 1.30 -5.85
N GLN A 63 -4.95 2.34 -5.06
CA GLN A 63 -6.00 3.24 -4.55
C GLN A 63 -6.70 4.00 -5.68
N CYS A 64 -5.96 4.52 -6.67
CA CYS A 64 -6.59 5.13 -7.85
C CYS A 64 -7.48 4.13 -8.60
N LYS A 65 -6.99 2.90 -8.81
CA LYS A 65 -7.76 1.84 -9.48
C LYS A 65 -9.06 1.49 -8.72
N ALA A 66 -9.03 1.50 -7.39
CA ALA A 66 -10.21 1.25 -6.56
C ALA A 66 -11.22 2.39 -6.71
N ALA A 67 -10.76 3.65 -6.62
CA ALA A 67 -11.61 4.82 -6.80
C ALA A 67 -12.28 4.87 -8.19
N ASP A 68 -11.54 4.53 -9.26
CA ASP A 68 -12.09 4.47 -10.62
C ASP A 68 -13.19 3.41 -10.73
N ASN A 69 -13.04 2.26 -10.05
CA ASN A 69 -14.03 1.19 -10.04
C ASN A 69 -15.30 1.59 -9.26
N GLU A 70 -15.14 2.27 -8.13
CA GLU A 70 -16.28 2.81 -7.36
C GLU A 70 -17.06 3.85 -8.15
N LEU A 71 -16.36 4.74 -8.87
CA LEU A 71 -16.97 5.77 -9.71
C LEU A 71 -17.74 5.15 -10.89
N PHE A 72 -17.14 4.16 -11.57
CA PHE A 72 -17.81 3.40 -12.63
C PHE A 72 -19.05 2.66 -12.11
N THR A 73 -18.95 2.01 -10.96
CA THR A 73 -20.07 1.29 -10.33
C THR A 73 -21.20 2.24 -9.97
N SER A 74 -20.88 3.39 -9.38
CA SER A 74 -21.85 4.42 -8.98
C SER A 74 -22.54 5.04 -10.20
N GLN A 75 -21.80 5.34 -11.27
CA GLN A 75 -22.37 5.87 -12.50
C GLN A 75 -23.29 4.85 -13.18
N ARG A 76 -22.93 3.55 -13.17
CA ARG A 76 -23.80 2.50 -13.69
C ARG A 76 -25.08 2.33 -12.89
N ALA A 77 -25.01 2.38 -11.56
CA ALA A 77 -26.19 2.35 -10.69
C ALA A 77 -27.11 3.57 -10.88
N ALA A 78 -26.55 4.74 -11.21
CA ALA A 78 -27.32 5.95 -11.49
C ALA A 78 -28.03 5.92 -12.86
N LEU A 79 -27.49 5.17 -13.84
CA LEU A 79 -28.06 5.05 -15.18
C LEU A 79 -29.14 3.96 -15.27
N ASP A 80 -29.04 2.88 -14.48
CA ASP A 80 -30.03 1.78 -14.44
C ASP A 80 -30.33 1.31 -12.99
N PRO A 81 -31.21 2.00 -12.24
CA PRO A 81 -31.50 1.67 -10.84
C PRO A 81 -32.26 0.34 -10.65
N GLU A 82 -32.94 -0.16 -11.68
CA GLU A 82 -33.74 -1.41 -11.68
C GLU A 82 -32.88 -2.71 -11.76
N ALA A 83 -31.62 -2.61 -12.20
CA ALA A 83 -30.75 -3.78 -12.34
C ALA A 83 -30.16 -4.27 -10.99
N ALA A 84 -30.22 -3.45 -9.94
CA ALA A 84 -29.70 -3.78 -8.61
C ALA A 84 -30.66 -4.61 -7.74
N GLY A 85 -31.95 -4.72 -8.13
CA GLY A 85 -33.01 -5.35 -7.33
C GLY A 85 -33.41 -6.78 -7.71
N HIS A 86 -32.98 -7.32 -8.85
CA HIS A 86 -33.56 -8.56 -9.40
C HIS A 86 -32.92 -9.88 -8.92
N SER A 87 -32.32 -9.92 -7.72
CA SER A 87 -31.81 -11.17 -7.11
C SER A 87 -32.57 -11.58 -5.84
N ALA A 88 -33.85 -11.18 -5.70
CA ALA A 88 -34.68 -11.60 -4.58
C ALA A 88 -36.16 -11.73 -4.95
N ASP A 89 -36.51 -12.49 -5.99
CA ASP A 89 -37.80 -13.21 -6.00
C ASP A 89 -37.84 -14.29 -7.09
N ALA A 90 -37.53 -15.53 -6.73
CA ALA A 90 -37.94 -16.72 -7.46
C ALA A 90 -37.76 -17.95 -6.57
N SER A 91 -38.65 -18.12 -5.59
CA SER A 91 -38.94 -19.41 -4.99
C SER A 91 -40.40 -19.42 -4.53
N ASN A 92 -41.25 -19.99 -5.40
CA ASN A 92 -42.55 -20.54 -5.04
C ASN A 92 -42.47 -22.06 -5.20
#